data_AF-A0A7X7B278-F1
#
_entry.id   AF-A0A7X7B278-F1
#
_cell.length_a   1.000
_cell.length_b   1.000
_cell.length_c   1.000
_cell.angle_alpha   90.00
_cell.angle_beta   90.00
_cell.angle_gamma   90.00
#
_symmetry.space_group_name_H-M   'P 1'
#
loop_
_entity.id
_entity.type
_entity.pdbx_description
1 polymer ?
#
loop_
_entity_poly.entity_id
_entity_poly.type
_entity_poly.pdbx_seq_one_letter_code
_entity_poly.pdbx_strand_id
1 'polypeptide(L)'
;MDVYIWEEIVSIPTYEVGEGDLNPMFLERRVYQGSSGRVYPLPVTETISDEKQLKEYNAVFLENRYLKVMVLPSLGGRIQRALDKTNGYEFVYYNRVIKPALVGLAGPWISGGIEFNWPQHHRPSTFMPVEYSIEVHDDG
;
A
#
# COMPACT_ATOMS: atom_id res chain seq x y z
N MET A 1 -16.01 14.31 20.26
CA MET A 1 -15.95 14.56 18.79
C MET A 1 -16.23 13.22 18.16
N ASP A 2 -17.12 13.14 17.19
CA ASP A 2 -17.44 11.84 16.59
C ASP A 2 -16.34 11.47 15.58
N VAL A 3 -15.55 10.45 15.94
CA VAL A 3 -14.59 9.78 15.07
C VAL A 3 -15.25 8.50 14.59
N TYR A 4 -15.20 8.26 13.29
CA TYR A 4 -15.79 7.09 12.66
C TYR A 4 -14.73 6.27 11.95
N ILE A 5 -14.83 4.96 12.10
CA ILE A 5 -14.01 3.98 11.40
C ILE A 5 -14.90 2.89 10.82
N TRP A 6 -14.70 2.56 9.54
CA TRP A 6 -15.49 1.54 8.84
C TRP A 6 -14.70 0.92 7.69
N GLU A 7 -15.17 -0.24 7.24
CA GLU A 7 -14.69 -0.92 6.04
C GLU A 7 -15.61 -0.63 4.86
N GLU A 8 -15.04 -0.44 3.68
CA GLU A 8 -15.77 -0.23 2.44
C GLU A 8 -15.03 -0.87 1.26
N ILE A 9 -15.76 -1.57 0.39
CA ILE A 9 -15.20 -2.06 -0.87
C ILE A 9 -15.11 -0.90 -1.85
N VAL A 10 -13.89 -0.62 -2.31
CA VAL A 10 -13.63 0.41 -3.32
C VAL A 10 -13.06 -0.22 -4.58
N SER A 11 -13.46 0.32 -5.72
CA SER A 11 -12.97 -0.11 -7.03
C SER A 11 -11.90 0.85 -7.54
N ILE A 12 -10.68 0.36 -7.75
CA ILE A 12 -9.54 1.17 -8.22
C ILE A 12 -8.97 0.55 -9.51
N PRO A 13 -8.79 1.34 -10.59
CA PRO A 13 -8.09 0.88 -11.78
C PRO A 13 -6.68 0.39 -11.43
N THR A 14 -6.34 -0.83 -11.83
CA THR A 14 -5.16 -1.57 -11.37
C THR A 14 -4.49 -2.27 -12.54
N TYR A 15 -3.16 -2.22 -12.56
CA TYR A 15 -2.31 -3.09 -13.37
C TYR A 15 -1.80 -4.20 -12.45
N GLU A 16 -2.23 -5.43 -12.69
CA GLU A 16 -1.86 -6.56 -11.83
C GLU A 16 -0.37 -6.87 -11.89
N VAL A 17 0.15 -7.38 -10.79
CA VAL A 17 1.50 -7.95 -10.74
C VAL A 17 1.46 -9.38 -11.27
N GLY A 18 2.55 -9.83 -11.87
CA GLY A 18 2.69 -11.25 -12.22
C GLY A 18 2.87 -12.14 -11.01
N GLU A 19 3.01 -13.44 -11.26
CA GLU A 19 3.36 -14.39 -10.20
C GLU A 19 4.78 -14.14 -9.68
N GLY A 20 4.98 -14.41 -8.39
CA GLY A 20 6.31 -14.40 -7.80
C GLY A 20 7.13 -15.60 -8.28
N ASP A 21 8.43 -15.39 -8.52
CA ASP A 21 9.32 -16.49 -8.92
C ASP A 21 9.33 -17.59 -7.85
N LEU A 22 9.23 -18.84 -8.31
CA LEU A 22 9.26 -20.02 -7.45
C LEU A 22 10.65 -20.26 -6.84
N ASN A 23 11.69 -19.77 -7.50
CA ASN A 23 13.07 -19.91 -7.06
C ASN A 23 13.40 -18.81 -6.02
N PRO A 24 13.91 -19.19 -4.84
CA PRO A 24 14.32 -18.21 -3.85
C PRO A 24 15.49 -17.39 -4.37
N MET A 25 15.40 -16.06 -4.26
CA MET A 25 16.47 -15.15 -4.64
C MET A 25 17.30 -14.70 -3.45
N PHE A 26 18.62 -14.91 -3.52
CA PHE A 26 19.58 -14.48 -2.50
C PHE A 26 20.31 -13.20 -2.94
N LEU A 27 19.60 -12.07 -2.91
CA LEU A 27 20.07 -10.78 -3.46
C LEU A 27 20.93 -9.95 -2.48
N GLU A 28 21.78 -10.59 -1.68
CA GLU A 28 22.50 -9.95 -0.56
C GLU A 28 23.45 -8.82 -0.98
N ARG A 29 23.91 -8.85 -2.23
CA ARG A 29 24.81 -7.85 -2.82
C ARG A 29 24.11 -6.86 -3.75
N ARG A 30 22.78 -6.95 -3.89
CA ARG A 30 22.01 -5.99 -4.69
C ARG A 30 22.05 -4.63 -4.00
N VAL A 31 22.59 -3.63 -4.69
CA VAL A 31 22.54 -2.24 -4.22
C VAL A 31 21.11 -1.76 -4.29
N TYR A 32 20.51 -1.48 -3.13
CA TYR A 32 19.10 -1.12 -3.02
C TYR A 32 18.94 0.13 -2.16
N GLN A 33 19.03 1.31 -2.78
CA GLN A 33 18.78 2.62 -2.16
C GLN A 33 19.41 2.82 -0.76
N GLY A 34 20.64 2.36 -0.56
CA GLY A 34 21.36 2.47 0.72
C GLY A 34 20.96 1.42 1.77
N SER A 35 20.26 0.36 1.35
CA SER A 35 19.75 -0.70 2.21
C SER A 35 20.05 -2.11 1.66
N SER A 36 19.74 -3.14 2.47
CA SER A 36 20.00 -4.55 2.18
C SER A 36 19.16 -5.10 1.02
N GLY A 37 19.75 -5.82 0.08
CA GLY A 37 19.00 -6.51 -0.98
C GLY A 37 18.27 -7.79 -0.52
N ARG A 38 18.38 -8.19 0.75
CA ARG A 38 17.80 -9.44 1.26
C ARG A 38 16.28 -9.43 1.22
N VAL A 39 15.72 -10.39 0.47
CA VAL A 39 14.27 -10.52 0.26
C VAL A 39 13.72 -11.87 0.72
N TYR A 40 14.57 -12.89 0.86
CA TYR A 40 14.17 -14.20 1.39
C TYR A 40 13.49 -14.05 2.77
N PRO A 41 12.35 -14.74 3.02
CA PRO A 41 11.76 -15.81 2.22
C PRO A 41 10.71 -15.37 1.18
N LEU A 42 10.56 -14.07 0.92
CA LEU A 42 9.55 -13.60 -0.03
C LEU A 42 9.95 -13.87 -1.49
N PRO A 43 9.00 -14.29 -2.34
CA PRO A 43 9.25 -14.40 -3.77
C PRO A 43 9.40 -13.01 -4.40
N VAL A 44 10.15 -12.93 -5.49
CA VAL A 44 10.33 -11.69 -6.26
C VAL A 44 9.42 -11.75 -7.47
N THR A 45 8.66 -10.68 -7.72
CA THR A 45 7.85 -10.53 -8.94
C THR A 45 8.58 -9.61 -9.91
N GLU A 46 8.74 -10.04 -11.17
CA GLU A 46 9.48 -9.31 -12.21
C GLU A 46 8.61 -8.86 -13.38
N THR A 47 7.29 -9.01 -13.29
CA THR A 47 6.36 -8.63 -14.35
C THR A 47 5.16 -7.87 -13.80
N ILE A 48 4.64 -6.95 -14.61
CA ILE A 48 3.42 -6.18 -14.36
C ILE A 48 2.62 -6.25 -15.65
N SER A 49 1.31 -6.47 -15.54
CA SER A 49 0.41 -6.46 -16.69
C SER A 49 0.42 -5.10 -17.39
N ASP A 50 0.35 -5.10 -18.72
CA ASP A 50 0.12 -3.89 -19.51
C ASP A 50 -1.38 -3.53 -19.59
N GLU A 51 -2.25 -4.42 -19.12
CA GLU A 51 -3.70 -4.24 -19.09
C GLU A 51 -4.16 -3.67 -17.75
N LYS A 52 -5.00 -2.63 -17.84
CA LYS A 52 -5.62 -1.99 -16.70
C LYS A 52 -7.02 -2.56 -16.50
N GLN A 53 -7.28 -3.10 -15.32
CA GLN A 53 -8.60 -3.60 -14.92
C GLN A 53 -9.13 -2.91 -13.68
N LEU A 54 -10.44 -2.88 -13.52
CA LEU A 54 -11.05 -2.41 -12.28
C LEU A 54 -10.92 -3.52 -11.23
N LYS A 55 -10.28 -3.23 -10.10
CA LYS A 55 -10.08 -4.19 -9.01
C LYS A 55 -10.72 -3.67 -7.73
N GLU A 56 -11.40 -4.56 -7.02
CA GLU A 56 -11.96 -4.29 -5.71
C GLU A 56 -10.90 -4.42 -4.62
N TYR A 57 -10.89 -3.47 -3.70
CA TYR A 57 -10.05 -3.47 -2.52
C TYR A 57 -10.95 -3.24 -1.29
N ASN A 58 -10.74 -4.01 -0.24
CA ASN A 58 -11.26 -3.65 1.08
C ASN A 58 -10.42 -2.49 1.63
N ALA A 59 -11.07 -1.34 1.79
CA ALA A 59 -10.48 -0.14 2.36
C ALA A 59 -11.03 0.10 3.76
N VAL A 60 -10.15 0.53 4.67
CA VAL A 60 -10.53 1.02 5.99
C VAL A 60 -10.50 2.53 5.96
N PHE A 61 -11.60 3.16 6.31
CA PHE A 61 -11.70 4.61 6.41
C PHE A 61 -11.66 5.06 7.86
N LEU A 62 -10.94 6.17 8.10
CA LEU A 62 -10.98 6.91 9.35
C LEU A 62 -11.43 8.34 9.05
N GLU A 63 -12.53 8.77 9.65
CA GLU A 63 -13.12 10.07 9.38
C GLU A 63 -13.53 10.79 10.66
N ASN A 64 -13.21 12.08 10.76
CA ASN A 64 -13.74 12.96 11.81
C ASN A 64 -14.25 14.25 11.15
N ARG A 65 -14.53 15.32 11.91
CA ARG A 65 -15.00 16.59 11.32
C ARG A 65 -14.06 17.19 10.26
N TYR A 66 -12.76 16.97 10.36
CA TYR A 66 -11.71 17.64 9.58
C TYR A 66 -11.08 16.76 8.51
N LEU A 67 -10.91 15.47 8.80
CA LEU A 67 -10.12 14.56 7.97
C LEU A 67 -10.96 13.39 7.49
N LYS A 68 -10.67 12.91 6.28
CA LYS A 68 -11.06 11.58 5.80
C LYS A 68 -9.83 10.87 5.25
N VAL A 69 -9.44 9.77 5.89
CA VAL A 69 -8.26 8.98 5.54
C VAL A 69 -8.73 7.62 5.03
N MET A 70 -8.08 7.13 3.98
CA MET A 70 -8.33 5.83 3.38
C MET A 70 -7.07 4.98 3.49
N VAL A 71 -7.19 3.82 4.13
CA VAL A 71 -6.13 2.84 4.32
C VAL A 71 -6.44 1.61 3.47
N LEU A 72 -5.42 1.02 2.84
CA LEU A 72 -5.53 -0.22 2.06
C LEU A 72 -4.74 -1.35 2.73
N PRO A 73 -5.35 -2.15 3.63
CA PRO A 73 -4.72 -3.31 4.25
C PRO A 73 -4.12 -4.30 3.25
N SER A 74 -4.80 -4.51 2.12
CA SER A 74 -4.35 -5.39 1.03
C SER A 74 -3.08 -4.92 0.33
N LEU A 75 -2.73 -3.62 0.44
CA LEU A 75 -1.53 -3.02 -0.16
C LEU A 75 -0.62 -2.47 0.94
N GLY A 76 -0.20 -3.39 1.81
CA GLY A 76 0.74 -3.10 2.87
C GLY A 76 0.20 -2.23 4.01
N GLY A 77 -1.11 -2.04 4.10
CA GLY A 77 -1.73 -1.15 5.08
C GLY A 77 -1.46 0.32 4.80
N ARG A 78 -1.09 0.68 3.57
CA ARG A 78 -0.73 2.06 3.22
C ARG A 78 -1.90 3.02 3.39
N ILE A 79 -1.60 4.30 3.63
CA ILE A 79 -2.59 5.37 3.45
C ILE A 79 -2.66 5.68 1.96
N GLN A 80 -3.78 5.38 1.31
CA GLN A 80 -3.99 5.65 -0.10
C GLN A 80 -4.39 7.10 -0.35
N ARG A 81 -5.16 7.68 0.57
CA ARG A 81 -5.72 9.04 0.47
C ARG A 81 -5.84 9.67 1.85
N ALA A 82 -5.65 10.98 1.92
CA ALA A 82 -5.91 11.78 3.10
C ALA A 82 -6.45 13.15 2.68
N LEU A 83 -7.75 13.35 2.92
CA LEU A 83 -8.52 14.54 2.56
C LEU A 83 -8.67 15.46 3.76
N ASP A 84 -8.32 16.73 3.59
CA ASP A 84 -8.76 17.83 4.44
C ASP A 84 -10.15 18.30 4.00
N LYS A 85 -11.15 18.06 4.83
CA LYS A 85 -12.55 18.41 4.57
C LYS A 85 -12.86 19.89 4.76
N THR A 86 -11.96 20.67 5.35
CA THR A 86 -12.16 22.12 5.55
C THR A 86 -12.01 22.91 4.25
N ASN A 87 -11.23 22.37 3.31
CA ASN A 87 -10.91 23.00 2.03
C ASN A 87 -11.01 22.04 0.83
N GLY A 88 -11.29 20.74 1.06
CA GLY A 88 -11.41 19.73 0.01
C GLY A 88 -10.08 19.27 -0.60
N TYR A 89 -8.95 19.52 0.08
CA TYR A 89 -7.61 19.25 -0.44
C TYR A 89 -7.08 17.86 -0.04
N GLU A 90 -6.55 17.11 -1.00
CA GLU A 90 -5.78 15.89 -0.75
C GLU A 90 -4.35 16.26 -0.34
N PHE A 91 -4.04 16.28 0.96
CA PHE A 91 -2.73 16.69 1.46
C PHE A 91 -1.67 15.58 1.37
N VAL A 92 -2.09 14.39 0.96
CA VAL A 92 -1.22 13.29 0.51
C VAL A 92 -1.49 13.06 -0.97
N TYR A 93 -0.46 12.74 -1.76
CA TYR A 93 -0.63 12.46 -3.19
C TYR A 93 -1.59 11.26 -3.39
N TYR A 94 -2.84 11.57 -3.73
CA TYR A 94 -3.86 10.55 -3.98
C TYR A 94 -3.69 9.97 -5.39
N ASN A 95 -2.98 8.86 -5.48
CA ASN A 95 -2.88 8.10 -6.71
C ASN A 95 -4.20 7.37 -6.98
N ARG A 96 -4.88 7.69 -8.07
CA ARG A 96 -6.19 7.11 -8.42
C ARG A 96 -6.09 5.79 -9.21
N VAL A 97 -4.87 5.28 -9.38
CA VAL A 97 -4.56 4.05 -10.12
C VAL A 97 -3.53 3.25 -9.34
N ILE A 98 -3.73 1.95 -9.20
CA ILE A 98 -2.68 1.05 -8.69
C ILE A 98 -1.88 0.55 -9.89
N LYS A 99 -0.83 1.28 -10.25
CA LYS A 99 0.17 0.82 -11.23
C LYS A 99 1.51 0.66 -10.51
N PRO A 100 1.91 -0.58 -10.17
CA PRO A 100 3.20 -0.81 -9.54
C PRO A 100 4.34 -0.46 -10.50
N ALA A 101 5.54 -0.30 -9.94
CA ALA A 101 6.81 -0.35 -10.64
C ALA A 101 7.69 -1.41 -9.96
N LEU A 102 8.61 -2.01 -10.72
CA LEU A 102 9.51 -3.07 -10.25
C LEU A 102 10.72 -2.50 -9.46
N VAL A 103 10.43 -1.62 -8.51
CA VAL A 103 11.44 -0.91 -7.68
C VAL A 103 11.34 -1.27 -6.21
N GLY A 104 10.31 -2.01 -5.80
CA GLY A 104 10.22 -2.62 -4.47
C GLY A 104 11.26 -3.73 -4.30
N LEU A 105 11.52 -4.10 -3.05
CA LEU A 105 12.54 -5.10 -2.75
C LEU A 105 12.14 -6.49 -3.29
N ALA A 106 10.85 -6.85 -3.16
CA ALA A 106 10.23 -8.02 -3.78
C ALA A 106 9.69 -7.76 -5.20
N GLY A 107 10.04 -6.62 -5.80
CA GLY A 107 9.58 -6.21 -7.13
C GLY A 107 8.53 -5.10 -7.05
N PRO A 108 7.24 -5.39 -6.79
CA PRO A 108 6.18 -4.40 -6.87
C PRO A 108 6.27 -3.32 -5.79
N TRP A 109 6.21 -2.07 -6.20
CA TRP A 109 6.04 -0.89 -5.33
C TRP A 109 5.15 0.14 -6.03
N ILE A 110 4.37 0.92 -5.27
CA ILE A 110 3.39 1.86 -5.84
C ILE A 110 3.70 3.29 -5.37
N SER A 111 3.66 4.26 -6.27
CA SER A 111 3.80 5.68 -5.94
C SER A 111 2.55 6.29 -5.28
N GLY A 112 2.76 7.38 -4.55
CA GLY A 112 1.71 8.13 -3.84
C GLY A 112 1.32 7.55 -2.51
N GLY A 113 0.37 8.18 -1.83
CA GLY A 113 -0.01 7.79 -0.47
C GLY A 113 1.09 8.00 0.57
N ILE A 114 0.96 7.28 1.68
CA ILE A 114 2.02 7.11 2.69
C ILE A 114 2.27 5.61 2.84
N GLU A 115 3.52 5.21 2.66
CA GLU A 115 4.00 3.83 2.82
C GLU A 115 4.58 3.62 4.23
N PHE A 116 4.24 2.49 4.85
CA PHE A 116 4.84 2.08 6.12
C PHE A 116 6.05 1.19 5.88
N ASN A 117 7.24 1.72 6.20
CA ASN A 117 8.52 1.07 5.96
C ASN A 117 9.14 0.56 7.25
N TRP A 118 9.01 -0.74 7.50
CA TRP A 118 9.71 -1.45 8.57
C TRP A 118 9.89 -2.92 8.15
N PRO A 119 11.05 -3.55 8.42
CA PRO A 119 12.27 -3.00 9.05
C PRO A 119 13.18 -2.23 8.09
N GLN A 120 12.77 -2.03 6.83
CA GLN A 120 13.60 -1.50 5.76
C GLN A 120 12.80 -0.60 4.81
N HIS A 121 13.49 0.30 4.09
CA HIS A 121 12.95 1.13 3.01
C HIS A 121 13.43 0.64 1.62
N HIS A 122 12.55 0.43 0.64
CA HIS A 122 11.13 0.11 0.80
C HIS A 122 10.98 -1.24 1.51
N ARG A 123 9.90 -1.43 2.28
CA ARG A 123 9.77 -2.70 3.01
C ARG A 123 9.49 -3.87 2.05
N PRO A 124 10.05 -5.07 2.31
CA PRO A 124 9.86 -6.23 1.44
C PRO A 124 8.39 -6.55 1.13
N SER A 125 7.53 -6.42 2.13
CA SER A 125 6.09 -6.73 2.06
C SER A 125 5.21 -5.51 1.75
N THR A 126 5.74 -4.47 1.10
CA THR A 126 4.98 -3.23 0.85
C THR A 126 3.74 -3.44 -0.03
N PHE A 127 3.75 -4.45 -0.89
CA PHE A 127 2.65 -4.79 -1.79
C PHE A 127 1.85 -6.02 -1.31
N MET A 128 2.15 -6.52 -0.11
CA MET A 128 1.46 -7.68 0.47
C MET A 128 0.36 -7.23 1.43
N PRO A 129 -0.69 -8.04 1.64
CA PRO A 129 -1.70 -7.74 2.64
C PRO A 129 -1.10 -7.73 4.05
N VAL A 130 -1.70 -6.92 4.92
CA VAL A 130 -1.43 -6.94 6.36
C VAL A 130 -2.71 -7.24 7.12
N GLU A 131 -2.55 -7.82 8.30
CA GLU A 131 -3.62 -7.92 9.29
C GLU A 131 -3.85 -6.55 9.92
N TYR A 132 -5.09 -6.31 10.35
CA TYR A 132 -5.48 -5.10 11.05
C TYR A 132 -6.65 -5.42 11.98
N SER A 133 -6.82 -4.58 12.99
CA SER A 133 -8.00 -4.54 13.85
C SER A 133 -8.55 -3.11 13.88
N ILE A 134 -9.83 -3.00 14.22
CA ILE A 134 -10.51 -1.72 14.44
C ILE A 134 -10.91 -1.69 15.91
N GLU A 135 -10.53 -0.63 16.61
CA GLU A 135 -10.85 -0.40 18.02
C GLU A 135 -11.39 1.03 18.17
N VAL A 136 -12.29 1.21 19.13
CA VAL A 136 -12.90 2.51 19.47
C VAL A 136 -12.71 2.73 20.96
N HIS A 137 -12.25 3.92 21.34
CA HIS A 137 -12.02 4.29 22.72
C HIS A 137 -12.90 5.48 23.13
N ASP A 138 -12.91 5.81 24.43
CA ASP A 138 -13.77 6.86 24.99
C ASP A 138 -13.48 8.25 24.42
N ASP A 139 -12.25 8.50 23.95
CA ASP A 139 -11.81 9.74 23.33
C ASP A 139 -12.00 9.78 21.80
N GLY A 140 -12.51 8.70 21.22
CA GLY A 140 -12.65 8.50 19.77
C GLY A 140 -11.48 7.72 19.21
#